data_AF-A0A850DJ80-F1
#
_entry.id   AF-A0A850DJ80-F1
#
_cell.length_a   1.000
_cell.length_b   1.000
_cell.length_c   1.000
_cell.angle_alpha   90.00
_cell.angle_beta   90.00
_cell.angle_gamma   90.00
#
_symmetry.space_group_name_H-M   'P 1'
#
loop_
_entity.id
_entity.type
_entity.pdbx_description
1 polymer ?
#
loop_
_entity_poly.entity_id
_entity_poly.type
_entity_poly.pdbx_seq_one_letter_code
_entity_poly.pdbx_strand_id
1 'polypeptide(L)' 'MQGSSQRRVRVMYPDHPPCEYQAERSAAEEFAMSALLRGAIVIVDGRVAPDLPPLPAADEEDPHGLAG' A
#
# COMPACT_ATOMS: atom_id res chain seq x y z
N MET A 1 -11.42 23.69 -1.33
CA MET A 1 -10.07 23.13 -1.51
C MET A 1 -9.49 22.84 -0.13
N GLN A 2 -9.69 21.64 0.40
CA GLN A 2 -9.08 21.22 1.67
C GLN A 2 -9.00 19.69 1.65
N GLY A 3 -8.07 19.18 0.85
CA GLY A 3 -7.73 17.75 0.87
C GLY A 3 -6.59 17.60 1.85
N SER A 4 -6.84 16.92 2.97
CA SER A 4 -5.83 16.52 3.93
C SER A 4 -4.65 15.91 3.18
N SER A 5 -3.57 16.68 3.02
CA SER A 5 -2.40 16.28 2.25
C SER A 5 -1.58 15.24 3.00
N GLN A 6 -1.88 14.97 4.26
CA GLN A 6 -1.17 13.98 5.06
C GLN A 6 -1.64 12.57 4.76
N ARG A 7 -0.68 11.66 4.58
CA ARG A 7 -0.89 10.22 4.47
C ARG A 7 -0.15 9.49 5.58
N ARG A 8 -0.77 8.41 6.03
CA ARG A 8 -0.15 7.45 6.95
C ARG A 8 0.41 6.29 6.13
N VAL A 9 1.66 5.97 6.35
CA VAL A 9 2.39 4.84 5.78
C VAL A 9 2.77 3.92 6.92
N ARG A 10 2.40 2.65 6.84
CA ARG A 10 2.90 1.61 7.74
C ARG A 10 3.87 0.74 6.96
N VAL A 11 5.05 0.49 7.52
CA VAL A 11 6.10 -0.30 6.88
C VAL A 11 6.43 -1.50 7.77
N MET A 12 6.54 -2.67 7.16
CA MET A 12 6.90 -3.93 7.82
C MET A 12 8.13 -4.51 7.13
N TYR A 13 9.20 -4.74 7.88
CA TYR A 13 10.37 -5.51 7.43
C TYR A 13 10.34 -6.89 8.08
N PRO A 14 10.91 -7.94 7.45
CA PRO A 14 10.88 -9.30 7.99
C PRO A 14 11.47 -9.42 9.40
N ASP A 15 12.53 -8.65 9.67
CA ASP A 15 13.32 -8.73 10.91
C ASP A 15 13.06 -7.55 11.86
N HIS A 16 12.07 -6.70 11.57
CA HIS A 16 11.75 -5.54 12.41
C HIS A 16 10.25 -5.39 12.67
N PRO A 17 9.85 -4.91 13.86
CA PRO A 17 8.46 -4.60 14.13
C PRO A 17 7.91 -3.54 13.15
N PRO A 18 6.58 -3.50 12.93
CA PRO A 18 5.96 -2.50 12.08
C PRO A 18 6.25 -1.07 12.57
N CYS A 19 6.58 -0.19 11.64
CA CYS A 19 6.78 1.23 11.89
C CYS A 19 5.69 2.06 11.19
N GLU A 20 5.19 3.10 11.86
CA GLU A 20 4.22 4.03 11.28
C GLU A 20 4.86 5.39 11.03
N TYR A 21 4.56 5.95 9.86
CA TYR A 21 5.05 7.24 9.40
C TYR A 21 3.88 8.08 8.90
N GLN A 22 3.78 9.33 9.34
CA GLN A 22 2.76 10.27 8.90
C GLN A 22 3.43 11.50 8.30
N ALA A 23 3.20 11.75 7.02
CA ALA A 23 3.81 12.86 6.29
C ALA A 23 2.88 13.37 5.19
N GLU A 24 3.24 14.46 4.54
CA GLU A 24 2.55 14.93 3.34
C GLU A 24 2.61 13.88 2.22
N ARG A 25 1.63 13.92 1.30
CA ARG A 25 1.38 12.86 0.31
C ARG A 25 2.61 12.52 -0.50
N SER A 26 3.31 13.53 -1.03
CA SER A 26 4.53 13.37 -1.80
C SER A 26 5.65 12.71 -0.97
N ALA A 27 5.85 13.18 0.27
CA ALA A 27 6.87 12.64 1.17
C ALA A 27 6.55 11.20 1.65
N ALA A 28 5.27 10.92 1.90
CA ALA A 28 4.78 9.59 2.23
C ALA A 28 4.99 8.59 1.07
N GLU A 29 4.72 9.03 -0.17
CA GLU A 29 4.94 8.23 -1.38
C GLU A 29 6.45 7.98 -1.63
N GLU A 30 7.30 8.99 -1.44
CA GLU A 30 8.76 8.84 -1.56
C GLU A 30 9.33 7.85 -0.53
N PHE A 31 8.90 7.97 0.73
CA PHE A 31 9.29 7.03 1.79
C PHE A 31 8.82 5.60 1.49
N ALA A 32 7.57 5.44 1.05
CA ALA A 32 7.01 4.15 0.66
C ALA A 32 7.83 3.51 -0.46
N MET A 33 8.20 4.27 -1.49
CA MET A 33 9.00 3.77 -2.61
C MET A 33 10.40 3.34 -2.15
N SER A 34 11.06 4.13 -1.31
CA SER A 34 12.36 3.77 -0.73
C SER A 34 12.28 2.51 0.15
N ALA A 35 11.20 2.35 0.93
CA ALA A 35 10.99 1.17 1.75
C ALA A 35 10.73 -0.10 0.92
N LEU A 36 9.92 -0.01 -0.15
CA LEU A 36 9.67 -1.10 -1.09
C LEU A 36 10.96 -1.59 -1.76
N LEU A 37 11.83 -0.67 -2.19
CA LEU A 37 13.12 -1.02 -2.80
C LEU A 37 14.06 -1.78 -1.85
N ARG A 38 13.84 -1.66 -0.53
CA ARG A 38 14.58 -2.39 0.50
C ARG A 38 13.90 -3.69 0.93
N GLY A 39 12.84 -4.10 0.23
CA GLY A 39 12.10 -5.33 0.51
C GLY A 39 11.08 -5.22 1.62
N ALA A 40 10.68 -4.01 2.01
CA ALA A 40 9.62 -3.83 2.99
C ALA A 40 8.23 -4.06 2.38
N ILE A 41 7.30 -4.54 3.19
CA ILE A 41 5.86 -4.48 2.87
C ILE A 41 5.35 -3.11 3.34
N VAL A 42 4.72 -2.37 2.44
CA VAL A 42 4.25 -1.01 2.72
C VAL A 42 2.73 -0.93 2.56
N ILE A 43 2.05 -0.42 3.58
CA ILE A 43 0.62 -0.11 3.57
C ILE A 43 0.47 1.40 3.59
N VAL A 44 -0.08 1.97 2.52
CA VAL A 44 -0.45 3.39 2.46
C VAL A 44 -1.96 3.48 2.66
N ASP A 45 -2.40 4.15 3.73
CA ASP A 45 -3.83 4.35 3.97
C ASP A 45 -4.37 5.32 2.91
N GLY A 46 -5.02 4.75 1.89
CA GLY A 46 -5.60 5.46 0.77
C GLY A 46 -7.06 5.07 0.61
N ARG A 47 -7.95 6.05 0.48
CA ARG A 47 -9.32 5.77 0.05
C ARG A 47 -9.28 5.19 -1.35
N VAL A 48 -9.90 4.04 -1.56
CA VAL A 48 -10.22 3.53 -2.91
C VAL A 48 -11.02 4.63 -3.60
N ALA A 49 -10.47 5.19 -4.68
CA ALA A 49 -11.24 6.12 -5.49
C ALA A 49 -12.45 5.34 -6.04
N PRO A 50 -13.69 5.79 -5.83
CA PRO A 50 -14.87 5.05 -6.26
C PRO A 50 -14.96 4.90 -7.79
N ASP A 51 -14.17 5.67 -8.55
CA ASP A 51 -14.07 5.62 -10.01
C ASP A 51 -12.96 4.71 -10.54
N LEU A 52 -12.21 4.03 -9.67
CA LEU A 52 -11.34 2.95 -10.17
C LEU A 52 -12.27 1.82 -10.62
N PRO A 53 -12.16 1.36 -11.88
CA PRO A 53 -12.88 0.17 -12.29
C PRO A 53 -12.52 -0.94 -11.29
N PRO A 54 -13.50 -1.75 -10.85
CA PRO A 54 -13.20 -2.88 -9.99
C PRO A 54 -12.03 -3.64 -10.61
N LEU A 55 -11.08 -4.06 -9.78
CA LEU A 55 -10.03 -4.96 -10.25
C LEU A 55 -10.75 -6.06 -11.04
N PRO A 56 -10.29 -6.36 -12.28
CA PRO A 56 -10.89 -7.45 -13.02
C PRO A 56 -10.96 -8.63 -12.06
N ALA A 57 -12.14 -9.24 -11.96
CA ALA A 57 -12.30 -10.45 -11.16
C ALA A 57 -11.11 -11.32 -11.54
N ALA A 58 -10.28 -11.70 -10.56
CA ALA A 58 -9.25 -12.67 -10.82
C ALA A 58 -10.01 -13.88 -11.38
N ASP A 59 -9.85 -14.16 -12.68
CA ASP A 59 -10.47 -15.32 -13.28
C ASP A 59 -10.06 -16.51 -12.42
N GLU A 60 -11.03 -17.27 -11.91
CA GLU A 60 -10.83 -18.46 -11.08
C GLU A 60 -10.25 -19.63 -11.90
N GLU A 61 -9.29 -19.37 -12.78
CA GLU A 61 -8.43 -20.39 -13.39
C GLU A 61 -7.01 -20.25 -12.85
N ASP A 62 -6.87 -20.64 -11.59
CA ASP A 62 -5.61 -21.04 -10.99
C ASP A 62 -5.43 -22.57 -11.22
N PRO A 63 -4.55 -23.03 -12.14
CA PRO A 63 -4.28 -24.46 -12.29
C PRO A 63 -3.46 -25.05 -11.13
N HIS A 64 -3.12 -24.27 -10.10
CA HIS A 64 -2.31 -24.67 -8.96
C HIS A 64 -3.08 -24.72 -7.62
N GLY A 65 -4.38 -24.43 -7.63
CA GLY A 65 -5.36 -24.94 -6.68
C GLY A 65 -5.04 -24.75 -5.19
N LEU A 66 -4.54 -23.58 -4.77
CA LEU A 66 -4.50 -23.23 -3.34
C LEU A 66 -5.08 -21.83 -3.12
N ALA A 67 -6.39 -21.73 -3.34
CA ALA A 67 -7.25 -20.67 -2.84
C ALA A 67 -7.73 -21.02 -1.42
N GLY A 68 -7.60 -20.07 -0.50
CA GLY A 68 -8.08 -20.13 0.88
C GLY A 68 -7.66 -18.90 1.66
#